data_AF-A0A7C6U836-F1
#
_entry.id   AF-A0A7C6U836-F1
#
_cell.length_a   1.000
_cell.length_b   1.000
_cell.length_c   1.000
_cell.angle_alpha   90.00
_cell.angle_beta   90.00
_cell.angle_gamma   90.00
#
_symmetry.space_group_name_H-M   'P 1'
#
loop_
_entity.id
_entity.type
_entity.pdbx_description
1 polymer ?
#
loop_
_entity_poly.entity_id
_entity_poly.type
_entity_poly.pdbx_seq_one_letter_code
_entity_poly.pdbx_strand_id
1 'polypeptide(L)'
;MLGVDPAGRAVGDARASLVRWGAGVVVGRCGAPVAADGDVPDAALIAWWFLDRAGIDLPRRFVPVDGDPPAADAGALLVVVADGPASLTPRAPVPEDPRGVALDADLASWLRDGGDLPDPGPVMAAEIGWWSRPAWRALAGIVGNAPAAGAVSFAPFGVGYHAARWPASSSGGAP
;
A
#
# COMPACT_ATOMS: atom_id res chain seq x y z
N MET A 1 -8.67 -3.14 -3.07
CA MET A 1 -7.50 -2.40 -2.57
C MET A 1 -7.41 -2.56 -1.08
N LEU A 2 -6.19 -2.68 -0.57
CA LEU A 2 -5.88 -2.79 0.86
C LEU A 2 -4.97 -1.65 1.27
N GLY A 3 -5.18 -1.12 2.47
CA GLY A 3 -4.33 -0.09 3.05
C GLY A 3 -4.80 0.25 4.46
N VAL A 4 -3.95 0.92 5.22
CA VAL A 4 -4.31 1.33 6.58
C VAL A 4 -5.26 2.54 6.51
N ASP A 5 -6.33 2.50 7.30
CA ASP A 5 -7.19 3.65 7.59
C ASP A 5 -7.51 3.64 9.09
N PRO A 6 -7.06 4.64 9.87
CA PRO A 6 -7.29 4.69 11.32
C PRO A 6 -8.78 4.71 11.71
N ALA A 7 -9.65 5.17 10.80
CA ALA A 7 -11.09 5.19 11.00
C ALA A 7 -11.79 3.88 10.58
N GLY A 8 -11.05 2.89 10.06
CA GLY A 8 -11.60 1.59 9.68
C GLY A 8 -12.64 1.65 8.57
N ARG A 9 -12.58 2.63 7.67
CA ARG A 9 -13.59 2.85 6.65
C ARG A 9 -13.35 1.97 5.44
N ALA A 10 -14.36 1.17 5.08
CA ALA A 10 -14.45 0.55 3.78
C ALA A 10 -15.17 1.50 2.80
N VAL A 11 -14.66 1.61 1.58
CA VAL A 11 -15.21 2.50 0.56
C VAL A 11 -15.40 1.73 -0.74
N GLY A 12 -16.58 1.87 -1.33
CA GLY A 12 -16.87 1.35 -2.66
C GLY A 12 -16.29 2.24 -3.76
N ASP A 13 -16.87 2.14 -4.95
CA ASP A 13 -16.47 2.98 -6.06
C ASP A 13 -16.96 4.42 -5.84
N ALA A 14 -16.06 5.40 -5.93
CA ALA A 14 -16.37 6.81 -5.78
C ALA A 14 -15.40 7.67 -6.59
N ARG A 15 -15.75 8.94 -6.72
CA ARG A 15 -14.93 10.00 -7.32
C ARG A 15 -14.59 11.03 -6.26
N ALA A 16 -13.32 11.39 -6.18
CA ALA A 16 -12.78 12.31 -5.18
C ALA A 16 -11.60 13.09 -5.78
N SER A 17 -10.86 13.85 -4.97
CA SER A 17 -9.75 14.67 -5.47
C SER A 17 -8.56 14.69 -4.52
N LEU A 18 -7.39 15.01 -5.08
CA LEU A 18 -6.13 15.16 -4.33
C LEU A 18 -5.95 16.58 -3.75
N VAL A 19 -7.01 17.40 -3.70
CA VAL A 19 -6.92 18.83 -3.33
C VAL A 19 -6.42 19.04 -1.91
N ARG A 20 -6.64 18.09 -1.00
CA ARG A 20 -6.11 18.14 0.37
C ARG A 20 -4.58 18.09 0.42
N TRP A 21 -3.93 17.60 -0.63
CA TRP A 21 -2.47 17.66 -0.81
C TRP A 21 -2.03 18.77 -1.75
N GLY A 22 -2.91 19.73 -2.05
CA GLY A 22 -2.63 20.87 -2.94
C GLY A 22 -2.68 20.54 -4.43
N ALA A 23 -3.14 19.34 -4.81
CA ALA A 23 -3.24 18.91 -6.20
C ALA A 23 -4.69 18.89 -6.69
N GLY A 24 -5.03 19.74 -7.67
CA GLY A 24 -6.35 19.80 -8.32
C GLY A 24 -6.68 18.60 -9.23
N VAL A 25 -6.22 17.40 -8.87
CA VAL A 25 -6.40 16.18 -9.65
C VAL A 25 -7.63 15.43 -9.13
N VAL A 26 -8.54 15.13 -10.04
CA VAL A 26 -9.71 14.30 -9.76
C VAL A 26 -9.37 12.83 -10.01
N VAL A 27 -9.79 11.95 -9.09
CA VAL A 27 -9.51 10.51 -9.13
C VAL A 27 -10.79 9.73 -8.92
N GLY A 28 -10.86 8.52 -9.47
CA GLY A 28 -12.06 7.70 -9.47
C GLY A 28 -12.67 7.56 -10.86
N ARG A 29 -13.46 6.50 -11.05
CA ARG A 29 -14.05 6.17 -12.36
C ARG A 29 -15.03 7.24 -12.84
N CYS A 30 -15.14 7.36 -14.16
CA CYS A 30 -16.16 8.21 -14.75
C CYS A 30 -17.55 7.67 -14.39
N GLY A 31 -18.44 8.52 -13.87
CA GLY A 31 -19.79 8.15 -13.46
C GLY A 31 -19.92 7.57 -12.05
N ALA A 32 -18.81 7.36 -11.33
CA ALA A 32 -18.87 7.02 -9.91
C ALA A 32 -19.43 8.20 -9.07
N PRO A 33 -20.12 7.92 -7.95
CA PRO A 33 -20.65 8.96 -7.09
C PRO A 33 -19.53 9.84 -6.52
N VAL A 34 -19.77 11.15 -6.43
CA VAL A 34 -18.81 12.09 -5.83
C VAL A 34 -18.84 11.94 -4.32
N ALA A 35 -17.69 11.63 -3.72
CA ALA A 35 -17.50 11.60 -2.27
C ALA A 35 -17.12 12.99 -1.76
N ALA A 36 -17.46 13.30 -0.50
CA ALA A 36 -16.99 14.54 0.12
C ALA A 36 -15.48 14.47 0.38
N ASP A 37 -14.86 15.63 0.60
CA ASP A 37 -13.46 15.65 0.99
C ASP A 37 -13.28 14.96 2.35
N GLY A 38 -12.23 14.15 2.46
CA GLY A 38 -11.97 13.32 3.63
C GLY A 38 -12.75 12.01 3.72
N ASP A 39 -13.83 11.79 2.95
CA ASP A 39 -14.61 10.53 3.01
C ASP A 39 -13.83 9.34 2.46
N VAL A 40 -12.92 9.58 1.53
CA VAL A 40 -12.08 8.55 0.91
C VAL A 40 -10.72 8.49 1.60
N PRO A 41 -10.33 7.34 2.18
CA PRO A 41 -9.02 7.15 2.81
C PRO A 41 -7.85 7.49 1.89
N ASP A 42 -6.76 7.99 2.47
CA ASP A 42 -5.55 8.39 1.73
C ASP A 42 -4.99 7.26 0.87
N ALA A 43 -4.87 6.06 1.44
CA ALA A 43 -4.42 4.87 0.75
C ALA A 43 -5.32 4.51 -0.46
N ALA A 44 -6.63 4.71 -0.34
CA ALA A 44 -7.57 4.48 -1.44
C ALA A 44 -7.38 5.50 -2.56
N LEU A 45 -7.22 6.79 -2.24
CA LEU A 45 -7.00 7.83 -3.26
C LEU A 45 -5.72 7.64 -4.04
N ILE A 46 -4.62 7.27 -3.36
CA ILE A 46 -3.34 6.99 -4.02
C ILE A 46 -3.49 5.77 -4.95
N ALA A 47 -4.14 4.70 -4.49
CA ALA A 47 -4.42 3.54 -5.33
C ALA A 47 -5.28 3.90 -6.55
N TRP A 48 -6.34 4.69 -6.37
CA TRP A 48 -7.23 5.11 -7.45
C TRP A 48 -6.50 5.98 -8.47
N TRP A 49 -5.66 6.89 -8.00
CA TRP A 49 -4.82 7.70 -8.86
C TRP A 49 -3.88 6.83 -9.72
N PHE A 50 -3.23 5.82 -9.14
CA PHE A 50 -2.40 4.90 -9.92
C PHE A 50 -3.21 4.11 -10.96
N LEU A 51 -4.39 3.61 -10.60
CA LEU A 51 -5.27 2.92 -11.53
C LEU A 51 -5.74 3.83 -12.67
N ASP A 52 -6.12 5.08 -12.37
CA ASP A 52 -6.52 6.07 -13.37
C ASP A 52 -5.36 6.37 -14.33
N ARG A 53 -4.15 6.54 -13.80
CA ARG A 53 -2.93 6.75 -14.60
C ARG A 53 -2.59 5.55 -15.49
N ALA A 54 -2.95 4.34 -15.06
CA ALA A 54 -2.82 3.10 -15.83
C ALA A 54 -4.00 2.83 -16.79
N GLY A 55 -5.05 3.67 -16.78
CA GLY A 55 -6.25 3.47 -17.60
C GLY A 55 -7.13 2.30 -17.15
N ILE A 56 -7.06 1.90 -15.88
CA ILE A 56 -7.81 0.75 -15.34
C ILE A 56 -9.18 1.23 -14.83
N ASP A 57 -10.24 0.87 -15.56
CA ASP A 57 -11.63 1.30 -15.30
C ASP A 57 -12.51 0.22 -14.61
N LEU A 58 -11.88 -0.70 -13.88
CA LEU A 58 -12.58 -1.75 -13.14
C LEU A 58 -13.28 -1.21 -11.89
N PRO A 59 -14.44 -1.78 -11.47
CA PRO A 59 -15.07 -1.45 -10.20
C PRO A 59 -14.10 -1.53 -9.03
N ARG A 60 -14.17 -0.56 -8.12
CA ARG A 60 -13.20 -0.37 -7.05
C ARG A 60 -13.83 -0.61 -5.70
N ARG A 61 -13.06 -1.22 -4.81
CA ARG A 61 -13.37 -1.38 -3.40
C ARG A 61 -12.10 -1.23 -2.60
N PHE A 62 -12.14 -0.37 -1.60
CA PHE A 62 -11.13 -0.26 -0.56
C PHE A 62 -11.60 -1.02 0.69
N VAL A 63 -10.71 -1.83 1.23
CA VAL A 63 -10.89 -2.53 2.50
C VAL A 63 -9.75 -2.13 3.42
N PRO A 64 -10.03 -1.55 4.59
CA PRO A 64 -9.00 -1.18 5.55
C PRO A 64 -8.34 -2.45 6.10
N VAL A 65 -7.06 -2.36 6.43
CA VAL A 65 -6.34 -3.42 7.12
C VAL A 65 -5.85 -2.94 8.48
N ASP A 66 -6.22 -3.69 9.52
CA ASP A 66 -5.81 -3.50 10.91
C ASP A 66 -5.02 -4.71 11.45
N GLY A 67 -4.92 -5.78 10.66
CA GLY A 67 -4.24 -7.02 11.04
C GLY A 67 -4.14 -8.01 9.88
N ASP A 68 -4.89 -9.10 9.97
CA ASP A 68 -4.83 -10.19 9.01
C ASP A 68 -5.35 -9.76 7.62
N PRO A 69 -4.78 -10.32 6.53
CA PRO A 69 -5.24 -9.98 5.18
C PRO A 69 -6.71 -10.37 5.02
N PRO A 70 -7.56 -9.45 4.54
CA PRO A 70 -8.91 -9.82 4.14
C PRO A 70 -8.84 -10.76 2.93
N ALA A 71 -9.83 -11.65 2.81
CA ALA A 71 -9.95 -12.52 1.64
C ALA A 71 -10.02 -11.68 0.36
N ALA A 72 -9.11 -11.95 -0.58
CA ALA A 72 -9.15 -11.35 -1.91
C ALA A 72 -10.10 -12.16 -2.81
N ASP A 73 -11.00 -11.46 -3.51
CA ASP A 73 -11.89 -12.10 -4.48
C ASP A 73 -11.06 -12.72 -5.63
N ALA A 74 -11.33 -13.99 -5.95
CA ALA A 74 -10.67 -14.66 -7.06
C ALA A 74 -10.93 -13.91 -8.37
N GLY A 75 -9.85 -13.57 -9.10
CA GLY A 75 -9.92 -12.83 -10.36
C GLY A 75 -9.94 -11.30 -10.22
N ALA A 76 -9.88 -10.75 -9.00
CA ALA A 76 -9.72 -9.31 -8.79
C ALA A 76 -8.26 -8.86 -8.95
N LEU A 77 -8.07 -7.65 -9.49
CA LEU A 77 -6.81 -6.93 -9.37
C LEU A 77 -6.66 -6.43 -7.94
N LEU A 78 -5.65 -6.93 -7.23
CA LEU A 78 -5.34 -6.48 -5.88
C LEU A 78 -4.25 -5.41 -5.89
N VAL A 79 -4.53 -4.28 -5.25
CA VAL A 79 -3.58 -3.20 -4.99
C VAL A 79 -3.45 -3.05 -3.49
N VAL A 80 -2.23 -3.18 -2.97
CA VAL A 80 -1.91 -2.91 -1.56
C VAL A 80 -1.12 -1.60 -1.53
N VAL A 81 -1.55 -0.65 -0.71
CA VAL A 81 -0.84 0.61 -0.49
C VAL A 81 -0.24 0.61 0.89
N ALA A 82 1.10 0.64 0.92
CA ALA A 82 1.90 0.67 2.12
C ALA A 82 3.19 1.46 1.85
N ASP A 83 3.61 2.26 2.82
CA ASP A 83 4.89 2.96 2.87
C ASP A 83 5.91 2.20 3.73
N GLY A 84 7.19 2.51 3.58
CA GLY A 84 8.25 2.08 4.48
C GLY A 84 8.35 2.99 5.71
N PRO A 85 9.37 2.82 6.54
CA PRO A 85 9.60 3.65 7.72
C PRO A 85 9.77 5.14 7.36
N ALA A 86 9.35 6.02 8.26
CA ALA A 86 9.38 7.47 8.09
C ALA A 86 10.55 8.15 8.82
N SER A 87 11.57 7.38 9.18
CA SER A 87 12.73 7.78 9.99
C SER A 87 14.07 7.62 9.27
N LEU A 88 14.09 7.73 7.94
CA LEU A 88 15.27 7.37 7.14
C LEU A 88 16.35 8.46 7.05
N THR A 89 16.02 9.71 7.42
CA THR A 89 16.95 10.84 7.32
C THR A 89 16.66 11.87 8.41
N PRO A 90 17.58 12.82 8.71
CA PRO A 90 17.33 13.86 9.72
C PRO A 90 16.16 14.79 9.41
N ARG A 91 15.76 14.89 8.14
CA ARG A 91 14.65 15.74 7.67
C ARG A 91 13.37 14.94 7.42
N ALA A 92 13.35 13.67 7.80
CA ALA A 92 12.17 12.83 7.67
C ALA A 92 11.07 13.27 8.67
N PRO A 93 9.81 12.83 8.47
CA PRO A 93 8.71 13.15 9.39
C PRO A 93 8.92 12.66 10.83
N VAL A 94 9.67 11.57 11.00
CA VAL A 94 10.12 11.03 12.29
C VAL A 94 11.64 11.22 12.39
N PRO A 95 12.21 11.52 13.58
CA PRO A 95 13.66 11.62 13.76
C PRO A 95 14.38 10.41 13.17
N GLU A 96 15.56 10.65 12.58
CA GLU A 96 16.35 9.57 11.99
C GLU A 96 16.61 8.46 13.03
N ASP A 97 16.32 7.22 12.63
CA ASP A 97 16.56 6.04 13.43
C ASP A 97 17.24 4.97 12.57
N PRO A 98 18.47 4.52 12.92
CA PRO A 98 19.17 3.48 12.19
C PRO A 98 18.37 2.18 12.02
N ARG A 99 17.45 1.88 12.95
CA ARG A 99 16.56 0.71 12.85
C ARG A 99 15.53 0.86 11.72
N GLY A 100 15.07 2.08 11.46
CA GLY A 100 14.21 2.38 10.31
C GLY A 100 14.96 2.26 8.99
N VAL A 101 16.19 2.77 8.93
CA VAL A 101 17.08 2.62 7.77
C VAL A 101 17.35 1.15 7.45
N ALA A 102 17.66 0.34 8.47
CA ALA A 102 17.87 -1.09 8.30
C ALA A 102 16.60 -1.80 7.79
N LEU A 103 15.44 -1.50 8.40
CA LEU A 103 14.18 -2.11 7.98
C LEU A 103 13.79 -1.75 6.53
N ASP A 104 14.00 -0.52 6.09
CA ASP A 104 13.73 -0.10 4.70
C ASP A 104 14.55 -0.89 3.68
N ALA A 105 15.84 -1.10 3.98
CA ALA A 105 16.72 -1.92 3.16
C ALA A 105 16.27 -3.39 3.13
N ASP A 106 15.85 -3.93 4.28
CA ASP A 106 15.36 -5.30 4.39
C ASP A 106 14.03 -5.48 3.62
N LEU A 107 13.11 -4.51 3.69
CA LEU A 107 11.86 -4.52 2.91
C LEU A 107 12.15 -4.48 1.41
N ALA A 108 13.10 -3.65 0.97
CA ALA A 108 13.53 -3.62 -0.42
C ALA A 108 14.16 -4.94 -0.88
N SER A 109 14.89 -5.65 -0.01
CA SER A 109 15.41 -6.98 -0.30
C SER A 109 14.30 -8.01 -0.35
N TRP A 110 13.40 -8.02 0.63
CA TRP A 110 12.25 -8.93 0.68
C TRP A 110 11.39 -8.84 -0.60
N LEU A 111 11.13 -7.64 -1.11
CA LEU A 111 10.40 -7.48 -2.38
C LEU A 111 11.10 -8.15 -3.57
N ARG A 112 12.44 -8.07 -3.64
CA ARG A 112 13.22 -8.65 -4.74
C ARG A 112 13.39 -10.16 -4.60
N ASP A 113 13.65 -10.61 -3.37
CA ASP A 113 14.20 -11.93 -3.11
C ASP A 113 13.13 -12.89 -2.55
N GLY A 114 12.00 -12.36 -2.08
CA GLY A 114 10.94 -13.12 -1.41
C GLY A 114 11.34 -13.53 0.01
N GLY A 115 10.69 -14.58 0.52
CA GLY A 115 10.91 -15.11 1.87
C GLY A 115 10.03 -14.47 2.95
N ASP A 116 10.47 -14.58 4.20
CA ASP A 116 9.73 -14.08 5.36
C ASP A 116 9.83 -12.56 5.45
N LEU A 117 8.69 -11.89 5.69
CA LEU A 117 8.64 -10.44 5.85
C LEU A 117 9.47 -10.00 7.06
N PRO A 118 10.42 -9.06 6.93
CA PRO A 118 11.09 -8.47 8.09
C PRO A 118 10.07 -7.69 8.91
N ASP A 119 9.86 -8.11 10.16
CA ASP A 119 8.88 -7.51 11.06
C ASP A 119 9.47 -7.37 12.47
N PRO A 120 9.80 -6.13 12.90
CA PRO A 120 10.37 -5.86 14.22
C PRO A 120 9.34 -5.83 15.35
N GLY A 121 8.05 -6.05 15.02
CA GLY A 121 6.94 -5.93 15.95
C GLY A 121 6.35 -4.52 16.04
N PRO A 122 5.16 -4.40 16.66
CA PRO A 122 4.37 -3.17 16.63
C PRO A 122 4.99 -2.00 17.39
N VAL A 123 5.76 -2.27 18.45
CA VAL A 123 6.39 -1.23 19.27
C VAL A 123 7.47 -0.50 18.47
N MET A 124 8.44 -1.23 17.91
CA MET A 124 9.49 -0.62 17.08
C MET A 124 8.90 0.01 15.83
N ALA A 125 7.90 -0.62 15.19
CA ALA A 125 7.22 -0.06 14.04
C ALA A 125 6.61 1.33 14.34
N ALA A 126 6.01 1.51 15.51
CA ALA A 126 5.49 2.81 15.93
C ALA A 126 6.59 3.84 16.16
N GLU A 127 7.72 3.45 16.76
CA GLU A 127 8.87 4.32 17.04
C GLU A 127 9.52 4.88 15.76
N ILE A 128 9.67 4.05 14.72
CA ILE A 128 10.31 4.41 13.45
C ILE A 128 9.32 4.96 12.40
N GLY A 129 8.04 5.12 12.77
CA GLY A 129 7.00 5.60 11.86
C GLY A 129 6.60 4.64 10.74
N TRP A 130 6.74 3.32 10.94
CA TRP A 130 6.27 2.30 9.99
C TRP A 130 4.78 1.95 10.23
N TRP A 131 3.91 2.94 10.05
CA TRP A 131 2.48 2.82 10.40
C TRP A 131 1.69 1.90 9.47
N SER A 132 2.15 1.70 8.24
CA SER A 132 1.51 0.78 7.29
C SER A 132 1.90 -0.69 7.47
N ARG A 133 2.60 -1.05 8.55
CA ARG A 133 2.94 -2.44 8.91
C ARG A 133 1.79 -3.45 8.69
N PRO A 134 0.52 -3.19 9.08
CA PRO A 134 -0.57 -4.13 8.80
C PRO A 134 -0.75 -4.44 7.31
N ALA A 135 -0.57 -3.45 6.42
CA ALA A 135 -0.65 -3.65 4.98
C ALA A 135 0.52 -4.47 4.42
N TRP A 136 1.73 -4.32 4.96
CA TRP A 136 2.86 -5.20 4.64
C TRP A 136 2.62 -6.65 5.05
N ARG A 137 2.07 -6.87 6.25
CA ARG A 137 1.72 -8.22 6.72
C ARG A 137 0.62 -8.85 5.87
N ALA A 138 -0.39 -8.06 5.50
CA ALA A 138 -1.42 -8.51 4.59
C ALA A 138 -0.82 -8.91 3.23
N LEU A 139 0.04 -8.08 2.65
CA LEU A 139 0.77 -8.38 1.42
C LEU A 139 1.56 -9.68 1.53
N ALA A 140 2.34 -9.86 2.60
CA ALA A 140 3.11 -11.07 2.83
C ALA A 140 2.22 -12.32 2.90
N GLY A 141 1.06 -12.24 3.57
CA GLY A 141 0.09 -13.35 3.59
C GLY A 141 -0.50 -13.68 2.21
N ILE A 142 -0.60 -12.70 1.31
CA ILE A 142 -1.11 -12.88 -0.05
C ILE A 142 -0.05 -13.50 -0.97
N VAL A 143 1.17 -12.99 -0.93
CA VAL A 143 2.25 -13.39 -1.86
C VAL A 143 3.06 -14.58 -1.34
N GLY A 144 2.90 -14.92 -0.06
CA GLY A 144 3.72 -15.92 0.62
C GLY A 144 5.20 -15.57 0.50
N ASN A 145 6.00 -16.56 0.13
CA ASN A 145 7.45 -16.39 -0.03
C ASN A 145 7.86 -16.01 -1.46
N ALA A 146 6.92 -15.71 -2.36
CA ALA A 146 7.24 -15.44 -3.75
C ALA A 146 7.88 -14.05 -3.93
N PRO A 147 9.02 -13.95 -4.65
CA PRO A 147 9.60 -12.66 -5.01
C PRO A 147 8.69 -11.90 -5.98
N ALA A 148 8.80 -10.57 -5.99
CA ALA A 148 8.12 -9.76 -6.99
C ALA A 148 8.73 -9.99 -8.38
N ALA A 149 7.88 -9.95 -9.42
CA ALA A 149 8.34 -9.96 -10.82
C ALA A 149 8.99 -8.62 -11.25
N GLY A 150 8.97 -7.62 -10.38
CA GLY A 150 9.65 -6.34 -10.52
C GLY A 150 9.37 -5.47 -9.31
N ALA A 151 10.39 -4.78 -8.80
CA ALA A 151 10.30 -3.90 -7.65
C ALA A 151 11.18 -2.65 -7.83
N VAL A 152 10.75 -1.54 -7.27
CA VAL A 152 11.51 -0.29 -7.16
C VAL A 152 11.32 0.30 -5.76
N SER A 153 12.40 0.80 -5.18
CA SER A 153 12.42 1.42 -3.84
C SER A 153 13.14 2.76 -3.90
N PHE A 154 12.61 3.77 -3.22
CA PHE A 154 13.17 5.12 -3.17
C PHE A 154 12.70 5.87 -1.92
N ALA A 155 13.48 6.84 -1.41
CA ALA A 155 13.15 7.57 -0.19
C ALA A 155 13.47 9.09 -0.24
N PRO A 156 12.93 9.85 -1.22
CA PRO A 156 13.28 11.25 -1.46
C PRO A 156 12.91 12.20 -0.31
N PHE A 157 11.97 11.79 0.56
CA PHE A 157 11.49 12.59 1.68
C PHE A 157 11.83 11.98 3.05
N GLY A 158 12.77 11.02 3.09
CA GLY A 158 13.10 10.30 4.30
C GLY A 158 12.04 9.27 4.75
N VAL A 159 11.09 8.97 3.87
CA VAL A 159 10.09 7.90 4.00
C VAL A 159 10.37 6.85 2.93
N GLY A 160 10.33 5.57 3.29
CA GLY A 160 10.45 4.48 2.33
C GLY A 160 9.27 4.43 1.37
N TYR A 161 9.51 4.47 0.06
CA TYR A 161 8.47 4.24 -0.94
C TYR A 161 8.87 3.04 -1.79
N HIS A 162 7.97 2.06 -1.84
CA HIS A 162 8.18 0.83 -2.57
C HIS A 162 7.03 0.60 -3.55
N ALA A 163 7.35 0.14 -4.76
CA ALA A 163 6.38 -0.34 -5.72
C ALA A 163 6.85 -1.67 -6.27
N ALA A 164 5.97 -2.66 -6.24
CA ALA A 164 6.25 -4.02 -6.69
C ALA A 164 5.04 -4.64 -7.38
N ARG A 165 5.29 -5.64 -8.23
CA ARG A 165 4.25 -6.41 -8.92
C ARG A 165 4.50 -7.90 -8.81
N TRP A 166 3.42 -8.66 -8.64
CA TRP A 166 3.41 -10.11 -8.78
C TRP A 166 2.54 -10.48 -9.99
N PRO A 167 2.87 -11.55 -10.73
CA PRO A 167 1.99 -12.04 -11.77
C PRO A 167 0.66 -12.49 -11.17
N ALA A 168 -0.39 -12.49 -11.97
CA ALA A 168 -1.63 -13.13 -11.57
C ALA A 168 -1.33 -14.61 -11.28
N SER A 169 -1.76 -15.11 -10.12
CA SER A 169 -1.71 -16.53 -9.81
C SER A 169 -2.49 -17.25 -10.90
N SER A 170 -1.81 -18.02 -11.74
CA SER A 170 -2.48 -18.94 -12.65
C SER A 170 -3.24 -19.93 -11.78
N SER A 171 -4.55 -19.77 -11.67
CA SER A 171 -5.41 -20.82 -11.14
C SER A 171 -5.17 -22.05 -12.00
N GLY A 172 -4.38 -22.99 -11.49
CA GLY A 172 -4.12 -24.26 -12.16
C GLY A 172 -5.45 -24.93 -12.41
N GLY A 173 -5.88 -24.95 -13.68
CA GLY A 173 -6.93 -25.86 -14.11
C GLY A 173 -6.40 -27.27 -13.93
N ALA A 174 -6.88 -27.98 -12.92
CA ALA A 174 -6.83 -29.42 -12.93
C ALA A 174 -7.92 -29.91 -13.93
N PRO A 175 -7.60 -30.86 -14.82
CA PRO A 175 -8.54 -31.42 -15.78
C PRO A 175 -9.69 -32.19 -15.13
#